data_AF-A0A1J5D7G2-F1
#
_entry.id   AF-A0A1J5D7G2-F1
#
_cell.length_a   1.000
_cell.length_b   1.000
_cell.length_c   1.000
_cell.angle_alpha   90.00
_cell.angle_beta   90.00
_cell.angle_gamma   90.00
#
_symmetry.space_group_name_H-M   'P 1'
#
loop_
_entity.id
_entity.type
_entity.pdbx_description
1 polymer ?
#
loop_
_entity_poly.entity_id
_entity_poly.type
_entity_poly.pdbx_seq_one_letter_code
_entity_poly.pdbx_strand_id
1 'polypeptide(L)'
;MKRLNPPAKLTRVVKDTARLKLHLPLLNNPSLKPSEIYYFLQEYAPLAIKANIIAEDEPMIRQHLELFFSKLRYVKPCLNGEELQRLGIPAGTKLGEILEILHKARLDGEVTTKDDEEKLAQRLKP
;
A
#
# COMPACT_ATOMS: atom_id res chain seq x y z
N MET A 1 -5.53 30.29 26.53
CA MET A 1 -5.07 29.10 25.78
C MET A 1 -4.31 29.55 24.53
N LYS A 2 -3.06 29.11 24.35
CA LYS A 2 -2.21 29.50 23.21
C LYS A 2 -2.45 28.54 22.05
N ARG A 3 -2.85 29.05 20.88
CA ARG A 3 -3.04 28.23 19.66
C ARG A 3 -1.67 27.81 19.15
N LEU A 4 -1.45 26.50 19.05
CA LEU A 4 -0.26 25.97 18.39
C LEU A 4 -0.42 26.24 16.87
N ASN A 5 0.62 26.81 16.23
CA ASN A 5 0.68 26.97 14.77
C ASN A 5 1.68 25.97 14.19
N PRO A 6 1.31 24.69 14.03
CA PRO A 6 2.23 23.67 13.58
C PRO A 6 2.56 23.84 12.09
N PRO A 7 3.80 23.54 11.67
CA PRO A 7 4.17 23.40 10.27
C PRO A 7 3.16 22.57 9.46
N ALA A 8 2.97 22.89 8.17
CA ALA A 8 1.98 22.24 7.30
C ALA A 8 2.10 20.70 7.30
N LYS A 9 3.32 20.16 7.37
CA LYS A 9 3.59 18.71 7.45
C LYS A 9 2.98 18.07 8.70
N LEU A 10 3.04 18.75 9.84
CA LEU A 10 2.43 18.27 11.10
C LEU A 10 0.91 18.39 11.06
N THR A 11 0.38 19.42 10.40
CA THR A 11 -1.08 19.56 10.18
C THR A 11 -1.62 18.38 9.38
N ARG A 12 -0.93 17.93 8.32
CA ARG A 12 -1.32 16.74 7.57
C ARG A 12 -1.32 15.50 8.45
N VAL A 13 -0.26 15.27 9.23
CA VAL A 13 -0.18 14.09 10.12
C VAL A 13 -1.36 14.06 11.09
N VAL A 14 -1.69 15.17 11.75
CA VAL A 14 -2.83 15.21 12.69
C VAL A 14 -4.15 14.90 11.98
N LYS A 15 -4.38 15.46 10.78
CA LYS A 15 -5.58 15.17 9.98
C LYS A 15 -5.64 13.70 9.56
N ASP A 16 -4.54 13.17 9.05
CA ASP A 16 -4.44 11.77 8.62
C ASP A 16 -4.64 10.82 9.80
N THR A 17 -4.12 11.15 11.00
CA THR A 17 -4.32 10.35 12.22
C THR A 17 -5.81 10.27 12.57
N ALA A 18 -6.50 11.41 12.60
CA ALA A 18 -7.92 11.46 12.92
C ALA A 18 -8.78 10.78 11.85
N ARG A 19 -8.47 10.98 10.57
CA ARG A 19 -9.17 10.35 9.45
C ARG A 19 -8.97 8.83 9.47
N LEU A 20 -7.74 8.35 9.66
CA LEU A 20 -7.46 6.92 9.74
C LEU A 20 -8.24 6.28 10.88
N LYS A 21 -8.26 6.91 12.07
CA LYS A 21 -9.02 6.42 13.23
C LYS A 21 -10.49 6.14 12.93
N LEU A 22 -11.13 6.98 12.13
CA LEU A 22 -12.54 6.80 11.73
C LEU A 22 -12.76 5.59 10.80
N HIS A 23 -11.73 5.16 10.09
CA HIS A 23 -11.80 4.07 9.13
C HIS A 23 -11.12 2.77 9.60
N LEU A 24 -10.53 2.75 10.81
CA LEU A 24 -9.93 1.55 11.40
C LEU A 24 -10.86 0.32 11.47
N PRO A 25 -12.19 0.46 11.68
CA PRO A 25 -13.08 -0.70 11.64
C PRO A 25 -13.04 -1.49 10.32
N LEU A 26 -12.67 -0.85 9.19
CA LEU A 26 -12.50 -1.53 7.91
C LEU A 26 -11.34 -2.53 7.92
N LEU A 27 -10.36 -2.33 8.81
CA LEU A 27 -9.23 -3.23 9.01
C LEU A 27 -9.54 -4.36 10.00
N ASN A 28 -10.73 -4.40 10.61
CA ASN A 28 -11.11 -5.50 11.50
C ASN A 28 -11.69 -6.69 10.73
N ASN A 29 -10.91 -7.23 9.80
CA ASN A 29 -11.33 -8.35 8.97
C ASN A 29 -10.13 -9.27 8.68
N PRO A 30 -10.11 -10.51 9.19
CA PRO A 30 -8.99 -11.45 9.00
C PRO A 30 -8.82 -11.93 7.56
N SER A 31 -9.82 -11.73 6.68
CA SER A 31 -9.76 -12.13 5.28
C SER A 31 -9.23 -11.05 4.35
N LEU A 32 -8.79 -9.90 4.88
CA LEU A 32 -8.18 -8.85 4.06
C LEU A 32 -6.90 -9.35 3.42
N LYS A 33 -6.82 -9.17 2.11
CA LYS A 33 -5.58 -9.40 1.37
C LYS A 33 -4.54 -8.35 1.76
N PRO A 34 -3.24 -8.71 1.77
CA PRO A 34 -2.16 -7.75 1.96
C PRO A 34 -2.22 -6.54 1.01
N SER A 35 -2.63 -6.75 -0.24
CA SER A 35 -2.82 -5.66 -1.20
C SER A 35 -3.91 -4.69 -0.76
N GLU A 36 -5.05 -5.17 -0.28
CA GLU A 36 -6.14 -4.32 0.23
C GLU A 36 -5.67 -3.45 1.40
N ILE A 37 -4.91 -4.04 2.33
CA ILE A 37 -4.29 -3.32 3.46
C ILE A 37 -3.33 -2.24 2.95
N TYR A 38 -2.48 -2.58 1.97
CA TYR A 38 -1.53 -1.65 1.38
C TYR A 38 -2.22 -0.45 0.73
N TYR A 39 -3.17 -0.70 -0.18
CA TYR A 39 -3.82 0.37 -0.93
C TYR A 39 -4.71 1.24 -0.05
N PHE A 40 -5.25 0.68 1.03
CA PHE A 40 -5.96 1.45 2.04
C PHE A 40 -5.01 2.36 2.86
N LEU A 41 -3.86 1.85 3.30
CA LEU A 41 -2.98 2.57 4.22
C LEU A 41 -2.00 3.54 3.54
N GLN A 42 -1.61 3.31 2.28
CA GLN A 42 -0.66 4.18 1.57
C GLN A 42 -1.13 5.65 1.42
N GLU A 43 -2.44 5.88 1.50
CA GLU A 43 -3.06 7.21 1.40
C GLU A 43 -2.75 8.11 2.61
N TYR A 44 -2.30 7.52 3.72
CA TYR A 44 -2.05 8.21 4.99
C TYR A 44 -0.56 8.46 5.22
N ALA A 45 -0.24 9.56 5.93
CA ALA A 45 1.13 9.81 6.35
C ALA A 45 1.67 8.65 7.23
N PRO A 46 2.92 8.18 7.02
CA PRO A 46 3.49 7.08 7.81
C PRO A 46 3.48 7.33 9.33
N LEU A 47 3.63 8.58 9.76
CA LEU A 47 3.56 8.93 11.17
C LEU A 47 2.14 8.85 11.74
N ALA A 48 1.12 9.10 10.92
CA ALA A 48 -0.28 8.93 11.31
C ALA A 48 -0.63 7.45 11.52
N ILE A 49 -0.12 6.56 10.64
CA ILE A 49 -0.26 5.12 10.80
C ILE A 49 0.42 4.66 12.09
N LYS A 50 1.67 5.09 12.33
CA LYS A 50 2.40 4.77 13.55
C LYS A 50 1.69 5.26 14.82
N ALA A 51 1.10 6.45 14.79
CA ALA A 51 0.31 6.97 15.91
C ALA A 51 -0.93 6.09 16.19
N ASN A 52 -1.61 5.61 15.14
CA ASN A 52 -2.75 4.70 15.30
C ASN A 52 -2.31 3.30 15.78
N ILE A 53 -1.14 2.77 15.37
CA ILE A 53 -0.60 1.52 15.93
C ILE A 53 -0.46 1.61 17.46
N ILE A 54 0.08 2.71 17.97
CA ILE A 54 0.31 2.93 19.40
C ILE A 54 -1.02 3.07 20.16
N ALA A 55 -2.04 3.65 19.54
CA ALA A 55 -3.31 4.00 20.17
C ALA A 55 -4.43 2.96 19.96
N GLU A 56 -4.22 1.96 19.11
CA GLU A 56 -5.22 0.94 18.77
C GLU A 56 -5.16 -0.23 19.75
N ASP A 57 -6.30 -0.64 20.30
CA ASP A 57 -6.41 -1.73 21.27
C ASP A 57 -6.89 -3.04 20.62
N GLU A 58 -7.61 -2.97 19.50
CA GLU A 58 -8.10 -4.14 18.78
C GLU A 58 -6.94 -4.91 18.12
N PRO A 59 -6.64 -6.16 18.54
CA PRO A 59 -5.46 -6.88 18.08
C PRO A 59 -5.42 -7.08 16.56
N MET A 60 -6.57 -7.34 15.93
CA MET A 60 -6.66 -7.55 14.48
C MET A 60 -6.28 -6.29 13.70
N ILE A 61 -6.84 -5.14 14.10
CA ILE A 61 -6.55 -3.85 13.46
C ILE A 61 -5.06 -3.52 13.66
N ARG A 62 -4.55 -3.65 14.89
CA ARG A 62 -3.14 -3.40 15.21
C ARG A 62 -2.22 -4.26 14.34
N GLN A 63 -2.52 -5.55 14.20
CA GLN A 63 -1.75 -6.47 13.35
C GLN A 63 -1.69 -6.02 11.88
N HIS A 64 -2.82 -5.58 11.29
CA HIS A 64 -2.83 -5.08 9.91
C HIS A 64 -2.04 -3.78 9.75
N LEU A 65 -2.13 -2.85 10.70
CA LEU A 65 -1.34 -1.62 10.69
C LEU A 65 0.18 -1.93 10.79
N GLU A 66 0.56 -2.86 11.66
CA GLU A 66 1.95 -3.31 11.82
C GLU A 66 2.47 -4.05 10.60
N LEU A 67 1.64 -4.90 9.97
CA LEU A 67 1.98 -5.61 8.73
C LEU A 67 2.32 -4.62 7.61
N PHE A 68 1.52 -3.56 7.45
CA PHE A 68 1.82 -2.51 6.50
C PHE A 68 3.14 -1.80 6.82
N PHE A 69 3.32 -1.40 8.08
CA PHE A 69 4.45 -0.58 8.48
C PHE A 69 5.79 -1.33 8.43
N SER A 70 5.79 -2.62 8.74
CA SER A 70 6.97 -3.48 8.78
C SER A 70 7.33 -4.08 7.43
N LYS A 71 6.34 -4.47 6.62
CA LYS A 71 6.54 -5.28 5.41
C LYS A 71 5.97 -4.63 4.16
N LEU A 72 4.65 -4.45 4.09
CA LEU A 72 3.97 -4.19 2.80
C LEU A 72 4.45 -2.91 2.12
N ARG A 73 4.72 -1.84 2.91
CA ARG A 73 5.18 -0.55 2.37
C ARG A 73 6.52 -0.60 1.62
N TYR A 74 7.29 -1.68 1.78
CA TYR A 74 8.60 -1.88 1.14
C TYR A 74 8.54 -2.87 -0.03
N VAL A 75 7.41 -3.55 -0.23
CA VAL A 75 7.21 -4.42 -1.38
C VAL A 75 7.12 -3.56 -2.63
N LYS A 76 7.88 -3.94 -3.66
CA LYS A 76 7.85 -3.33 -4.99
C LYS A 76 7.93 -4.45 -6.03
N PRO A 77 7.28 -4.31 -7.20
CA PRO A 77 7.52 -5.20 -8.33
C PRO A 77 9.01 -5.26 -8.67
N CYS A 78 9.47 -6.43 -9.11
CA CYS A 78 10.80 -6.58 -9.68
C CYS A 78 10.89 -5.92 -11.06
N LEU A 79 9.82 -5.99 -11.85
CA LEU A 79 9.73 -5.35 -13.15
C LEU A 79 9.40 -3.86 -13.04
N ASN A 80 10.19 -3.05 -13.76
CA ASN A 80 9.88 -1.64 -13.95
C ASN A 80 9.22 -1.37 -15.31
N GLY A 81 8.77 -0.13 -15.52
CA GLY A 81 8.09 0.26 -16.76
C GLY A 81 8.93 0.11 -18.03
N GLU A 82 10.26 0.21 -17.96
CA GLU A 82 11.11 -0.03 -19.14
C GLU A 82 11.18 -1.51 -19.49
N GLU A 83 11.26 -2.38 -18.49
CA GLU A 83 11.26 -3.83 -18.70
C GLU A 83 9.94 -4.31 -19.30
N LEU A 84 8.81 -3.77 -18.83
CA LEU A 84 7.50 -4.03 -19.45
C LEU A 84 7.44 -3.57 -20.91
N GLN A 85 8.04 -2.42 -21.24
CA GLN A 85 8.14 -1.95 -22.63
C GLN A 85 8.98 -2.89 -23.50
N ARG A 86 10.09 -3.42 -22.98
CA ARG A 86 10.90 -4.44 -23.69
C ARG A 86 10.13 -5.75 -23.91
N LEU A 87 9.18 -6.06 -23.04
CA LEU A 87 8.25 -7.17 -23.23
C LEU A 87 7.16 -6.86 -24.28
N GLY A 88 7.10 -5.66 -24.85
CA GLY A 88 6.13 -5.27 -25.88
C GLY A 88 4.85 -4.64 -25.33
N ILE A 89 4.83 -4.22 -24.06
CA ILE A 89 3.71 -3.47 -23.48
C ILE A 89 3.92 -1.98 -23.82
N PRO A 90 3.01 -1.33 -24.58
CA PRO A 90 3.18 0.06 -24.94
C PRO A 90 3.07 0.98 -23.72
N ALA A 91 3.83 2.06 -23.73
CA ALA A 91 3.72 3.10 -22.71
C ALA A 91 2.31 3.73 -22.71
N GLY A 92 1.79 4.02 -21.52
CA GLY A 92 0.47 4.63 -21.33
C GLY A 92 -0.28 4.04 -20.14
N THR A 93 -1.60 4.30 -20.09
CA THR A 93 -2.48 3.83 -19.00
C THR A 93 -2.37 2.32 -18.79
N LYS A 94 -2.28 1.55 -19.89
CA LYS A 94 -2.21 0.09 -19.81
C LYS A 94 -0.95 -0.42 -19.10
N LEU A 95 0.18 0.25 -19.31
CA LEU A 95 1.42 -0.09 -18.61
C LEU A 95 1.30 0.18 -17.10
N GLY A 96 0.67 1.30 -16.73
CA GLY A 96 0.38 1.62 -15.33
C GLY A 96 -0.53 0.58 -14.67
N GLU A 97 -1.60 0.16 -15.34
CA GLU A 97 -2.50 -0.91 -14.88
C GLU A 97 -1.73 -2.23 -14.65
N ILE A 98 -0.86 -2.61 -15.58
CA ILE A 98 -0.06 -3.84 -15.45
C ILE A 98 0.90 -3.73 -14.25
N LEU A 99 1.59 -2.60 -14.07
CA LEU A 99 2.43 -2.38 -12.88
C LEU A 99 1.63 -2.50 -11.59
N GLU A 100 0.42 -1.94 -11.54
CA GLU A 100 -0.45 -2.05 -10.38
C GLU A 100 -0.88 -3.49 -10.10
N ILE A 101 -1.20 -4.26 -11.15
CA ILE A 101 -1.55 -5.69 -11.04
C ILE A 101 -0.35 -6.50 -10.55
N LEU A 102 0.84 -6.29 -11.11
CA LEU A 102 2.07 -6.96 -10.66
C LEU A 102 2.35 -6.66 -9.18
N HIS A 103 2.16 -5.40 -8.78
CA HIS A 103 2.34 -4.99 -7.40
C HIS A 103 1.33 -5.65 -6.45
N LYS A 104 0.05 -5.71 -6.83
CA LYS A 104 -1.00 -6.41 -6.08
C LYS A 104 -0.68 -7.90 -5.92
N ALA A 105 -0.36 -8.57 -7.03
CA ALA A 105 0.02 -9.98 -7.02
C ALA A 105 1.23 -10.24 -6.11
N ARG A 106 2.21 -9.33 -6.10
CA ARG A 106 3.40 -9.47 -5.23
C ARG A 106 3.08 -9.24 -3.75
N LEU A 107 2.25 -8.24 -3.45
CA LEU A 107 1.77 -7.99 -2.09
C LEU A 107 1.02 -9.21 -1.54
N ASP A 108 0.18 -9.82 -2.38
CA ASP A 108 -0.65 -10.98 -2.04
C ASP A 108 0.12 -12.31 -2.06
N GLY A 109 1.39 -12.29 -2.47
CA GLY A 109 2.24 -13.49 -2.53
C GLY A 109 1.93 -14.42 -3.72
N GLU A 110 1.11 -13.97 -4.67
CA GLU A 110 0.77 -14.70 -5.90
C GLU A 110 1.97 -14.75 -6.87
N VAL A 111 2.84 -13.75 -6.84
CA VAL A 111 4.12 -13.72 -7.56
C VAL A 111 5.25 -13.39 -6.59
N THR A 112 6.35 -14.12 -6.66
CA THR A 112 7.49 -13.92 -5.74
C THR A 112 8.80 -13.67 -6.46
N THR A 113 8.93 -14.22 -7.67
CA THR A 113 10.13 -14.09 -8.50
C THR A 113 9.91 -13.11 -9.66
N LYS A 114 11.02 -12.67 -10.27
CA LYS A 114 10.97 -11.87 -11.49
C LYS A 114 10.33 -12.65 -12.66
N ASP A 115 10.63 -13.94 -12.76
CA ASP A 115 10.07 -14.83 -13.80
C ASP A 115 8.54 -14.96 -13.67
N ASP A 116 8.00 -15.05 -12.45
CA ASP A 116 6.55 -15.04 -12.22
C ASP A 116 5.91 -13.72 -12.69
N GLU A 117 6.55 -12.59 -12.39
CA GLU A 117 6.08 -11.28 -12.84
C GLU A 117 6.13 -11.15 -14.37
N GLU A 118 7.17 -11.68 -15.03
CA GLU A 118 7.28 -11.67 -16.50
C GLU A 118 6.18 -12.52 -17.14
N LYS A 119 5.90 -13.70 -16.60
CA LYS A 119 4.79 -14.57 -17.06
C LYS A 119 3.44 -13.89 -16.86
N LEU A 120 3.23 -13.26 -15.71
CA LEU A 120 1.99 -12.53 -15.44
C LEU A 120 1.83 -11.33 -16.38
N ALA A 121 2.89 -10.54 -16.58
CA ALA A 121 2.89 -9.42 -17.53
C ALA A 121 2.59 -9.89 -18.95
N GLN A 122 3.13 -11.02 -19.39
CA GLN A 122 2.86 -11.61 -20.70
C GLN A 122 1.40 -12.02 -20.90
N ARG A 123 0.75 -12.54 -19.86
CA ARG A 123 -0.68 -12.90 -19.89
C ARG A 123 -1.61 -11.68 -19.93
N LEU A 124 -1.13 -10.52 -19.47
CA LEU A 124 -1.88 -9.27 -19.41
C LEU A 124 -1.61 -8.34 -20.60
N LYS A 125 -0.72 -8.76 -21.53
CA LYS A 125 -0.49 -8.03 -22.77
C LYS A 125 -1.81 -7.89 -23.55
N PRO A 126 -2.10 -6.70 -24.09
CA PRO A 126 -3.27 -6.47 -24.92
C PRO A 126 -3.21 -7.25 -26.24
#